data_AF-A0A6M5YYB8-F1
#
_entry.id   AF-A0A6M5YYB8-F1
#
_cell.length_a   1.000
_cell.length_b   1.000
_cell.length_c   1.000
_cell.angle_alpha   90.00
_cell.angle_beta   90.00
_cell.angle_gamma   90.00
#
_symmetry.space_group_name_H-M   'P 1'
#
loop_
_entity.id
_entity.type
_entity.pdbx_description
1 polymer ?
#
loop_
_entity_poly.entity_id
_entity_poly.type
_entity_poly.pdbx_seq_one_letter_code
_entity_poly.pdbx_strand_id
1 'polypeptide(L)'
;MLSKQSISRCFSRVAVVAAGIIVLTAAALKYHFALTDPGPVVTLTDSELAAVTLIGAELFFGLWSLIGVYPHLLRVVGGALFTVFCVASVMTLADGNKTCSCFGRVTIPPGLTAIVDAAMAFALWYLPPGEEPKAWGARRPGWVIAILLTIVVATTVPLAVHRAVFEPQSIVIDQRHLDFGSIVVGGRKELVVPITNTTSRLITITSFRTSCPCLSVWPVEIPPRTTASLVLVYDGSAQNRMAGGYRITFAAIRSESGVAFIGHVDIKVIADQDNESP
;
A
#
# COMPACT_ATOMS: atom_id res chain seq x y z
N MET A 1 12.57 37.20 -33.60
CA MET A 1 11.74 36.04 -33.98
C MET A 1 12.44 34.77 -33.56
N LEU A 2 12.01 34.11 -32.49
CA LEU A 2 12.47 32.75 -32.19
C LEU A 2 11.98 31.84 -33.32
N SER A 3 12.91 31.17 -34.01
CA SER A 3 12.57 30.16 -35.02
C SER A 3 11.65 29.11 -34.39
N LYS A 4 10.56 28.75 -35.07
CA LYS A 4 9.62 27.66 -34.66
C LYS A 4 10.37 26.40 -34.22
N GLN A 5 11.55 26.15 -34.80
CA GLN A 5 12.42 25.03 -34.51
C GLN A 5 13.04 25.08 -33.10
N SER A 6 13.33 26.26 -32.56
CA SER A 6 13.88 26.42 -31.19
C SER A 6 12.82 26.11 -30.11
N ILE A 7 11.58 26.56 -30.34
CA ILE A 7 10.47 26.36 -29.41
C ILE A 7 10.12 24.87 -29.28
N SER A 8 10.03 24.17 -30.42
CA SER A 8 9.77 22.73 -30.46
C SER A 8 10.83 21.91 -29.71
N ARG A 9 12.10 22.32 -29.77
CA ARG A 9 13.21 21.63 -29.09
C ARG A 9 13.10 21.77 -27.58
N CYS A 10 12.77 22.96 -27.09
CA CYS A 10 12.58 23.21 -25.66
C CYS A 10 11.45 22.33 -25.12
N PHE A 11 10.31 22.30 -25.83
CA PHE A 11 9.14 21.55 -25.41
C PHE A 11 9.38 20.04 -25.33
N SER A 12 10.10 19.47 -26.30
CA SER A 12 10.46 18.04 -26.28
C SER A 12 11.34 17.66 -25.09
N ARG A 13 12.33 18.47 -24.74
CA ARG A 13 13.20 18.20 -23.58
C ARG A 13 12.43 18.35 -22.28
N VAL A 14 11.59 19.38 -22.18
CA VAL A 14 10.73 19.60 -21.02
C VAL A 14 9.79 18.40 -20.82
N ALA A 15 9.22 17.83 -21.88
CA ALA A 15 8.36 16.65 -21.77
C ALA A 15 9.07 15.42 -21.18
N VAL A 16 10.29 15.12 -21.63
CA VAL A 16 11.07 13.97 -21.10
C VAL A 16 11.48 14.19 -19.65
N VAL A 17 11.91 15.42 -19.30
CA VAL A 17 12.26 15.76 -17.91
C VAL A 17 11.04 15.71 -17.01
N ALA A 18 9.90 16.25 -17.46
CA ALA A 18 8.64 16.20 -16.72
C ALA A 18 8.18 14.75 -16.48
N ALA A 19 8.23 13.91 -17.53
CA ALA A 19 7.99 12.48 -17.42
C ALA A 19 8.87 11.82 -16.35
N GLY A 20 10.18 12.12 -16.36
CA GLY A 20 11.12 11.63 -15.36
C GLY A 20 10.76 12.04 -13.94
N ILE A 21 10.45 13.32 -13.71
CA ILE A 21 10.05 13.84 -12.39
C ILE A 21 8.77 13.18 -11.89
N ILE A 22 7.75 13.03 -12.75
CA ILE A 22 6.47 12.40 -12.40
C ILE A 22 6.70 10.96 -11.95
N VAL A 23 7.46 10.18 -12.73
CA VAL A 23 7.72 8.77 -12.41
C VAL A 23 8.58 8.64 -11.16
N LEU A 24 9.60 9.48 -10.95
CA LEU A 24 10.38 9.49 -9.71
C LEU A 24 9.52 9.83 -8.49
N THR A 25 8.60 10.78 -8.63
CA THR A 25 7.67 11.12 -7.54
C THR A 25 6.78 9.94 -7.19
N ALA A 26 6.24 9.25 -8.22
CA ALA A 26 5.45 8.03 -8.02
C ALA A 26 6.28 6.93 -7.32
N ALA A 27 7.51 6.70 -7.77
CA ALA A 27 8.41 5.71 -7.18
C ALA A 27 8.76 6.03 -5.72
N ALA A 28 9.05 7.30 -5.41
CA ALA A 28 9.35 7.75 -4.06
C ALA A 28 8.16 7.58 -3.12
N LEU A 29 6.95 7.89 -3.58
CA LEU A 29 5.72 7.64 -2.82
C LEU A 29 5.51 6.15 -2.56
N LYS A 30 5.63 5.30 -3.60
CA LYS A 30 5.53 3.83 -3.43
C LYS A 30 6.59 3.29 -2.47
N TYR A 31 7.83 3.77 -2.57
CA TYR A 31 8.93 3.39 -1.68
C TYR A 31 8.63 3.80 -0.23
N HIS A 32 8.18 5.03 -0.01
CA HIS A 32 7.80 5.51 1.32
C HIS A 32 6.63 4.69 1.92
N PHE A 33 5.60 4.41 1.13
CA PHE A 33 4.52 3.52 1.58
C PHE A 33 5.02 2.12 1.85
N ALA A 34 5.95 1.62 1.03
CA ALA A 34 6.57 0.33 1.27
C ALA A 34 7.29 0.29 2.63
N LEU A 35 7.89 1.39 3.09
CA LEU A 35 8.54 1.44 4.40
C LEU A 35 7.57 1.64 5.58
N THR A 36 6.50 2.40 5.39
CA THR A 36 5.66 2.88 6.49
C THR A 36 4.42 2.04 6.74
N ASP A 37 3.91 1.35 5.72
CA ASP A 37 2.67 0.58 5.83
C ASP A 37 2.95 -0.93 5.89
N PRO A 38 2.60 -1.58 7.00
CA PRO A 38 2.61 -3.03 7.10
C PRO A 38 1.50 -3.72 6.28
N GLY A 39 0.57 -3.00 5.67
CA GLY A 39 -0.44 -3.65 4.83
C GLY A 39 0.13 -4.40 3.62
N PRO A 40 -0.60 -5.40 3.07
CA PRO A 40 -0.33 -5.89 1.72
C PRO A 40 -0.37 -4.68 0.78
N VAL A 41 0.73 -4.46 0.06
CA VAL A 41 0.79 -3.35 -0.89
C VAL A 41 -0.22 -3.69 -1.98
N VAL A 42 -1.31 -2.92 -2.05
CA VAL A 42 -2.31 -3.05 -3.12
C VAL A 42 -1.62 -2.69 -4.42
N THR A 43 -1.05 -3.69 -5.07
CA THR A 43 -0.49 -3.61 -6.41
C THR A 43 -1.29 -4.52 -7.33
N LEU A 44 -1.12 -4.34 -8.64
CA LEU A 44 -1.68 -5.22 -9.67
C LEU A 44 -1.21 -6.69 -9.54
N THR A 45 -0.28 -6.97 -8.62
CA THR A 45 0.31 -8.29 -8.38
C THR A 45 0.22 -8.63 -6.90
N ASP A 46 -0.28 -9.81 -6.55
CA ASP A 46 -0.31 -10.27 -5.15
C ASP A 46 1.11 -10.55 -4.57
N SER A 47 2.16 -10.41 -5.39
CA SER A 47 3.54 -10.67 -5.00
C SER A 47 4.30 -9.41 -4.59
N GLU A 48 4.83 -9.39 -3.36
CA GLU A 48 5.66 -8.30 -2.84
C GLU A 48 6.93 -8.05 -3.69
N LEU A 49 7.51 -9.10 -4.25
CA LEU A 49 8.69 -8.99 -5.10
C LEU A 49 8.39 -8.19 -6.39
N ALA A 50 7.22 -8.39 -6.99
CA ALA A 50 6.82 -7.62 -8.16
C ALA A 50 6.58 -6.14 -7.81
N ALA A 51 6.03 -5.86 -6.62
CA ALA A 51 5.87 -4.49 -6.14
C ALA A 51 7.23 -3.77 -5.99
N VAL A 52 8.23 -4.41 -5.37
CA VAL A 52 9.59 -3.83 -5.23
C VAL A 52 10.26 -3.70 -6.60
N THR A 53 10.09 -4.68 -7.48
CA THR A 53 10.62 -4.64 -8.85
C THR A 53 10.05 -3.47 -9.64
N LEU A 54 8.75 -3.21 -9.51
CA LEU A 54 8.08 -2.09 -10.15
C LEU A 54 8.63 -0.74 -9.66
N ILE A 55 8.83 -0.59 -8.34
CA ILE A 55 9.48 0.61 -7.77
C ILE A 55 10.88 0.81 -8.37
N GLY A 56 11.65 -0.26 -8.51
CA GLY A 56 12.97 -0.23 -9.15
C GLY A 56 12.92 0.20 -10.62
N ALA A 57 11.96 -0.32 -11.38
CA ALA A 57 11.76 0.05 -12.78
C ALA A 57 11.38 1.53 -12.93
N GLU A 58 10.52 2.05 -12.05
CA GLU A 58 10.15 3.48 -12.02
C GLU A 58 11.34 4.37 -11.65
N LEU A 59 12.13 3.99 -10.64
CA LEU A 59 13.36 4.70 -10.28
C LEU A 59 14.36 4.73 -11.44
N PHE A 60 14.58 3.59 -12.09
CA PHE A 60 15.47 3.48 -13.24
C PHE A 60 15.01 4.40 -14.38
N PHE A 61 13.75 4.27 -14.81
CA PHE A 61 13.21 5.06 -15.91
C PHE A 61 13.20 6.56 -15.60
N GLY A 62 12.83 6.94 -14.37
CA GLY A 62 12.81 8.31 -13.91
C GLY A 62 14.20 8.97 -13.95
N LEU A 63 15.22 8.31 -13.38
CA LEU A 63 16.60 8.80 -13.42
C LEU A 63 17.16 8.79 -14.86
N TRP A 64 16.87 7.75 -15.63
CA TRP A 64 17.29 7.64 -17.02
C TRP A 64 16.75 8.80 -17.86
N SER A 65 15.49 9.19 -17.65
CA SER A 65 14.84 10.34 -18.30
C SER A 65 15.49 11.67 -17.94
N LEU A 66 15.94 11.86 -16.68
CA LEU A 66 16.63 13.08 -16.25
C LEU A 66 18.04 13.20 -16.86
N ILE A 67 18.76 12.09 -17.01
CA ILE A 67 20.10 12.09 -17.58
C ILE A 67 20.06 12.20 -19.11
N GLY A 68 19.03 11.63 -19.75
CA GLY A 68 18.83 11.71 -21.20
C GLY A 68 19.76 10.81 -22.02
N VAL A 69 20.22 9.67 -21.47
CA VAL A 69 20.97 8.67 -22.24
C VAL A 69 20.01 8.02 -23.26
N TYR A 70 20.40 7.85 -24.52
CA TYR A 70 19.53 7.26 -25.56
C TYR A 70 18.11 7.87 -25.62
N PRO A 71 17.97 9.18 -25.91
CA PRO A 71 16.69 9.88 -25.84
C PRO A 71 15.63 9.33 -26.80
N HIS A 72 16.02 8.76 -27.95
CA HIS A 72 15.08 8.05 -28.83
C HIS A 72 14.41 6.87 -28.11
N LEU A 73 15.20 6.04 -27.42
CA LEU A 73 14.67 4.90 -26.68
C LEU A 73 13.84 5.35 -25.48
N LEU A 74 14.30 6.37 -24.74
CA LEU A 74 13.54 6.98 -23.64
C LEU A 74 12.15 7.44 -24.07
N ARG A 75 12.03 8.02 -25.28
CA ARG A 75 10.74 8.49 -25.79
C ARG A 75 9.80 7.35 -26.14
N VAL A 76 10.30 6.31 -26.81
CA VAL A 76 9.48 5.13 -27.14
C VAL A 76 9.04 4.41 -25.87
N VAL A 77 9.98 4.13 -24.96
CA VAL A 77 9.69 3.45 -23.69
C VAL A 77 8.76 4.31 -22.83
N GLY A 78 9.02 5.62 -22.71
CA GLY A 78 8.18 6.53 -21.96
C GLY A 78 6.78 6.68 -22.56
N GLY A 79 6.67 6.84 -23.88
CA GLY A 79 5.39 6.90 -24.57
C GLY A 79 4.55 5.63 -24.34
N ALA A 80 5.18 4.45 -24.43
CA ALA A 80 4.53 3.19 -24.11
C ALA A 80 4.09 3.10 -22.64
N LEU A 81 4.99 3.45 -21.70
CA LEU A 81 4.72 3.42 -20.26
C LEU A 81 3.54 4.32 -19.87
N PHE A 82 3.55 5.58 -20.30
CA PHE A 82 2.46 6.52 -20.03
C PHE A 82 1.15 6.13 -20.73
N THR A 83 1.21 5.42 -21.87
CA THR A 83 0.00 4.85 -22.49
C THR A 83 -0.60 3.77 -21.59
N VAL A 84 0.23 2.86 -21.05
CA VAL A 84 -0.22 1.82 -20.10
C VAL A 84 -0.79 2.45 -18.83
N PHE A 85 -0.13 3.46 -18.26
CA PHE A 85 -0.62 4.17 -17.07
C PHE A 85 -1.94 4.91 -17.34
N CYS A 86 -2.09 5.52 -18.51
CA CYS A 86 -3.35 6.13 -18.92
C CYS A 86 -4.48 5.10 -18.97
N VAL A 87 -4.25 3.93 -19.58
CA VAL A 87 -5.25 2.85 -19.64
C VAL A 87 -5.62 2.37 -18.24
N ALA A 88 -4.63 2.12 -17.37
CA ALA A 88 -4.87 1.70 -15.99
C ALA A 88 -5.67 2.76 -15.19
N SER A 89 -5.36 4.04 -15.36
CA SER A 89 -6.10 5.16 -14.74
C SER A 89 -7.55 5.22 -15.24
N VAL A 90 -7.79 5.02 -16.54
CA VAL A 90 -9.15 4.99 -17.12
C VAL A 90 -9.95 3.79 -16.63
N MET A 91 -9.34 2.60 -16.56
CA MET A 91 -9.99 1.41 -16.00
C MET A 91 -10.39 1.64 -14.53
N THR A 92 -9.48 2.20 -13.73
CA THR A 92 -9.75 2.53 -12.32
C THR A 92 -10.89 3.54 -12.18
N LEU A 93 -10.97 4.53 -13.08
CA LEU A 93 -12.06 5.49 -13.14
C LEU A 93 -13.40 4.82 -13.52
N ALA A 94 -13.38 3.89 -14.47
CA ALA A 94 -14.57 3.14 -14.91
C ALA A 94 -15.14 2.24 -13.79
N ASP A 95 -14.28 1.68 -12.95
CA ASP A 95 -14.67 0.90 -11.78
C ASP A 95 -15.25 1.74 -10.62
N GLY A 96 -15.32 3.08 -10.77
CA GLY A 96 -15.85 3.98 -9.75
C GLY A 96 -14.94 4.18 -8.54
N ASN A 97 -13.67 3.79 -8.64
CA ASN A 97 -12.69 3.98 -7.57
C ASN A 97 -12.36 5.47 -7.40
N LYS A 98 -12.31 5.94 -6.15
CA LYS A 98 -12.04 7.35 -5.85
C LYS A 98 -10.56 7.73 -5.93
N THR A 99 -9.67 6.74 -5.93
CA THR A 99 -8.21 6.94 -5.85
C THR A 99 -7.47 6.01 -6.79
N CYS A 100 -6.43 6.53 -7.45
CA CYS A 100 -5.56 5.74 -8.31
C CYS A 100 -4.54 4.93 -7.48
N SER A 101 -4.42 3.63 -7.74
CA SER A 101 -3.48 2.72 -7.05
C SER A 101 -2.00 3.08 -7.28
N CYS A 102 -1.67 3.77 -8.39
CA CYS A 102 -0.29 4.11 -8.77
C CYS A 102 0.44 5.04 -7.78
N PHE A 103 -0.29 5.81 -6.96
CA PHE A 103 0.26 6.77 -5.99
C PHE A 103 0.10 6.33 -4.54
N GLY A 104 -0.17 5.03 -4.30
CA GLY A 104 -0.38 4.49 -2.97
C GLY A 104 -1.57 5.13 -2.26
N ARG A 105 -1.40 5.60 -1.02
CA ARG A 105 -2.49 6.22 -0.23
C ARG A 105 -2.77 7.68 -0.56
N VAL A 106 -2.00 8.31 -1.45
CA VAL A 106 -2.30 9.69 -1.85
C VAL A 106 -3.58 9.68 -2.67
N THR A 107 -4.61 10.36 -2.16
CA THR A 107 -5.91 10.48 -2.80
C THR A 107 -5.82 11.39 -4.03
N ILE A 108 -5.41 10.82 -5.16
CA ILE A 108 -5.43 11.50 -6.47
C ILE A 108 -6.60 10.94 -7.28
N PRO A 109 -7.52 11.79 -7.77
CA PRO A 109 -8.62 11.34 -8.62
C PRO A 109 -8.07 10.65 -9.88
N PRO A 110 -8.55 9.45 -10.25
CA PRO A 110 -8.03 8.72 -11.41
C PRO A 110 -8.27 9.46 -12.74
N GLY A 111 -9.27 10.34 -12.81
CA GLY A 111 -9.47 11.20 -13.96
C GLY A 111 -8.32 12.20 -14.17
N LEU A 112 -7.74 12.75 -13.10
CA LEU A 112 -6.60 13.66 -13.20
C LEU A 112 -5.35 12.93 -13.67
N THR A 113 -5.09 11.73 -13.13
CA THR A 113 -3.95 10.91 -13.55
C THR A 113 -4.07 10.49 -15.00
N ALA A 114 -5.26 10.06 -15.45
CA ALA A 114 -5.52 9.74 -16.85
C ALA A 114 -5.22 10.93 -17.80
N ILE A 115 -5.60 12.16 -17.43
CA ILE A 115 -5.31 13.36 -18.24
C ILE A 115 -3.80 13.62 -18.31
N VAL A 116 -3.10 13.54 -17.17
CA VAL A 116 -1.65 13.74 -17.12
C VAL A 116 -0.93 12.68 -17.95
N ASP A 117 -1.32 11.42 -17.81
CA ASP A 117 -0.73 10.29 -18.53
C ASP A 117 -0.98 10.39 -20.03
N ALA A 118 -2.21 10.74 -20.45
CA ALA A 118 -2.55 10.97 -21.85
C ALA A 118 -1.76 12.15 -22.44
N ALA A 119 -1.62 13.25 -21.70
CA ALA A 119 -0.84 14.41 -22.14
C ALA A 119 0.64 14.07 -22.30
N MET A 120 1.22 13.29 -21.37
CA MET A 120 2.60 12.83 -21.45
C MET A 120 2.80 11.84 -22.60
N ALA A 121 1.91 10.85 -22.76
CA ALA A 121 1.96 9.92 -23.87
C ALA A 121 1.88 10.67 -25.22
N PHE A 122 0.94 11.60 -25.36
CA PHE A 122 0.83 12.44 -26.55
C PHE A 122 2.10 13.25 -26.81
N ALA A 123 2.64 13.92 -25.79
CA ALA A 123 3.86 14.69 -25.91
C ALA A 123 5.05 13.81 -26.38
N LEU A 124 5.20 12.62 -25.81
CA LEU A 124 6.31 11.72 -26.13
C LEU A 124 6.18 11.09 -27.52
N TRP A 125 4.97 10.74 -27.96
CA TRP A 125 4.72 10.17 -29.28
C TRP A 125 4.78 11.19 -30.42
N TYR A 126 4.18 12.37 -30.24
CA TYR A 126 3.90 13.27 -31.37
C TYR A 126 4.82 14.49 -31.46
N LEU A 127 5.49 14.89 -30.39
CA LEU A 127 6.47 15.98 -30.50
C LEU A 127 7.73 15.48 -31.22
N PRO A 128 8.35 16.25 -32.12
CA PRO A 128 9.57 15.80 -32.77
C PRO A 128 10.73 15.68 -31.74
N PRO A 129 11.66 14.72 -31.92
CA PRO A 129 12.87 14.67 -31.12
C PRO A 129 13.70 15.94 -31.34
N GLY A 130 14.14 16.55 -30.24
CA GLY A 130 15.16 17.60 -30.35
C GLY A 130 16.44 17.02 -30.93
N GLU A 131 17.11 17.74 -31.82
CA GLU A 131 18.43 17.34 -32.33
C GLU A 131 19.38 17.05 -31.15
N GLU A 132 19.91 15.84 -31.12
CA GLU A 132 20.91 15.46 -30.13
C GLU A 132 22.17 16.29 -30.36
N PRO A 133 22.77 16.87 -29.31
CA PRO A 133 24.10 17.45 -29.43
C PRO A 133 25.08 16.34 -29.85
N LYS A 134 25.67 16.45 -31.06
CA LYS A 134 26.67 15.49 -31.59
C LYS A 134 27.79 15.13 -30.59
N ALA A 135 28.08 16.02 -29.64
CA ALA A 135 29.12 15.84 -28.62
C ALA A 135 28.82 14.75 -27.57
N TRP A 136 27.56 14.35 -27.38
CA TRP A 136 27.22 13.35 -26.34
C TRP A 136 27.45 11.91 -26.82
N GLY A 137 27.45 11.66 -28.13
CA GLY A 137 27.64 10.34 -28.73
C GLY A 137 29.02 9.70 -28.51
N ALA A 138 30.02 10.47 -28.06
CA ALA A 138 31.38 9.97 -27.82
C ALA A 138 31.67 9.56 -26.35
N ARG A 139 30.77 9.90 -25.41
CA ARG A 139 30.94 9.53 -23.99
C ARG A 139 30.30 8.17 -23.74
N ARG A 140 31.13 7.17 -23.39
CA ARG A 140 30.76 5.76 -23.11
C ARG A 140 29.48 5.68 -22.24
N PRO A 141 28.28 5.43 -22.79
CA PRO A 141 27.04 5.45 -22.01
C PRO A 141 26.96 4.29 -20.99
N GLY A 142 27.80 3.27 -21.15
CA GLY A 142 27.84 2.10 -20.27
C GLY A 142 28.09 2.42 -18.79
N TRP A 143 28.97 3.37 -18.45
CA TRP A 143 29.24 3.69 -17.04
C TRP A 143 28.05 4.41 -16.39
N VAL A 144 27.33 5.25 -17.14
CA VAL A 144 26.13 5.92 -16.64
C VAL A 144 25.04 4.90 -16.34
N ILE A 145 24.82 3.95 -17.25
CA ILE A 145 23.85 2.86 -17.03
C ILE A 145 24.27 2.00 -15.82
N ALA A 146 25.55 1.68 -15.69
CA ALA A 146 26.05 0.94 -14.53
C ALA A 146 25.80 1.69 -13.21
N ILE A 147 26.00 3.02 -13.17
CA ILE A 147 25.66 3.83 -12.00
C ILE A 147 24.16 3.81 -11.72
N LEU A 148 23.32 3.99 -12.75
CA LEU A 148 21.87 3.94 -12.59
C LEU A 148 21.39 2.60 -12.01
N LEU A 149 21.89 1.50 -12.55
CA LEU A 149 21.60 0.16 -12.04
C LEU A 149 22.09 -0.02 -10.61
N THR A 150 23.27 0.53 -10.28
CA THR A 150 23.81 0.48 -8.92
C THR A 150 22.90 1.23 -7.94
N ILE A 151 22.39 2.41 -8.29
CA ILE A 151 21.45 3.18 -7.47
C ILE A 151 20.14 2.41 -7.28
N VAL A 152 19.60 1.81 -8.34
CA VAL A 152 18.37 1.02 -8.28
C VAL A 152 18.55 -0.21 -7.38
N VAL A 153 19.66 -0.94 -7.51
CA VAL A 153 19.96 -2.11 -6.66
C VAL A 153 20.18 -1.67 -5.21
N ALA A 154 20.96 -0.61 -4.97
CA ALA A 154 21.26 -0.09 -3.63
C ALA A 154 20.02 0.44 -2.89
N THR A 155 18.95 0.80 -3.61
CA THR A 155 17.68 1.26 -3.00
C THR A 155 16.67 0.12 -2.85
N THR A 156 16.50 -0.72 -3.88
CA THR A 156 15.47 -1.77 -3.89
C THR A 156 15.85 -3.01 -3.08
N VAL A 157 17.13 -3.40 -3.02
CA VAL A 157 17.57 -4.56 -2.24
C VAL A 157 17.37 -4.35 -0.74
N PRO A 158 17.80 -3.23 -0.13
CA PRO A 158 17.50 -2.96 1.28
C PRO A 158 16.01 -2.91 1.57
N LEU A 159 15.19 -2.37 0.65
CA LEU A 159 13.75 -2.38 0.81
C LEU A 159 13.18 -3.81 0.77
N ALA A 160 13.60 -4.65 -0.18
CA ALA A 160 13.18 -6.04 -0.26
C ALA A 160 13.59 -6.82 1.00
N VAL A 161 14.83 -6.63 1.48
CA VAL A 161 15.31 -7.23 2.73
C VAL A 161 14.51 -6.71 3.91
N HIS A 162 14.26 -5.40 4.00
CA HIS A 162 13.42 -4.82 5.04
C HIS A 162 12.03 -5.44 5.02
N ARG A 163 11.39 -5.60 3.87
CA ARG A 163 10.07 -6.24 3.74
C ARG A 163 10.08 -7.72 4.13
N ALA A 164 11.08 -8.48 3.68
CA ALA A 164 11.19 -9.90 3.99
C ALA A 164 11.52 -10.16 5.47
N VAL A 165 12.32 -9.30 6.09
CA VAL A 165 12.73 -9.43 7.51
C VAL A 165 11.66 -8.87 8.44
N PHE A 166 11.18 -7.67 8.13
CA PHE A 166 10.09 -6.99 8.83
C PHE A 166 8.77 -7.28 8.12
N GLU A 167 8.47 -8.58 7.97
CA GLU A 167 7.19 -9.07 7.49
C GLU A 167 6.11 -8.40 8.33
N PRO A 168 5.26 -7.58 7.72
CA PRO A 168 4.37 -6.79 8.51
C PRO A 168 3.31 -7.63 9.21
N GLN A 169 3.25 -7.47 10.52
CA GLN A 169 2.36 -8.23 11.39
C GLN A 169 0.92 -7.78 11.15
N SER A 170 0.21 -8.45 10.25
CA SER A 170 -1.23 -8.28 10.10
C SER A 170 -1.95 -9.52 10.62
N ILE A 171 -2.42 -9.43 11.86
CA ILE A 171 -3.60 -10.21 12.22
C ILE A 171 -4.77 -9.51 11.55
N VAL A 172 -5.45 -10.22 10.65
CA VAL A 172 -6.68 -9.73 10.03
C VAL A 172 -7.86 -10.20 10.87
N ILE A 173 -8.64 -9.23 11.35
CA ILE A 173 -9.94 -9.46 11.98
C ILE A 173 -10.96 -8.94 10.96
N ASP A 174 -11.75 -9.84 10.38
CA ASP A 174 -12.69 -9.49 9.30
C ASP A 174 -13.75 -8.46 9.74
N GLN A 175 -14.03 -8.38 11.04
CA GLN A 175 -15.06 -7.49 11.59
C GLN A 175 -14.44 -6.37 12.44
N ARG A 176 -14.61 -5.12 11.98
CA ARG A 176 -14.21 -3.92 12.73
C ARG A 176 -15.16 -3.54 13.87
N HIS A 177 -16.39 -4.06 13.80
CA HIS A 177 -17.41 -3.90 14.83
C HIS A 177 -17.98 -5.27 15.13
N LEU A 178 -17.76 -5.70 16.37
CA LEU A 178 -18.36 -6.91 16.89
C LEU A 178 -19.61 -6.51 17.67
N ASP A 179 -20.73 -7.11 17.30
CA ASP A 179 -22.01 -6.92 17.96
C ASP A 179 -22.38 -8.23 18.65
N PHE A 180 -22.52 -8.17 19.98
CA PHE A 180 -23.05 -9.29 20.74
C PHE A 180 -24.57 -9.46 20.53
N GLY A 181 -25.23 -8.52 19.87
CA GLY A 181 -26.68 -8.42 19.79
C GLY A 181 -27.29 -8.19 21.17
N SER A 182 -28.55 -8.56 21.31
CA SER A 182 -29.26 -8.51 22.57
C SER A 182 -28.72 -9.49 23.61
N ILE A 183 -28.57 -9.01 24.84
CA ILE A 183 -28.20 -9.79 26.02
C ILE A 183 -29.17 -9.45 27.15
N VAL A 184 -29.73 -10.49 27.78
CA VAL A 184 -30.60 -10.34 28.96
C VAL A 184 -29.78 -9.78 30.13
N VAL A 185 -30.42 -8.98 30.99
CA VAL A 185 -29.83 -8.44 32.23
C VAL A 185 -29.17 -9.56 33.05
N GLY A 186 -27.89 -9.39 33.38
CA GLY A 186 -27.12 -10.38 34.14
C GLY A 186 -26.74 -11.64 33.35
N GLY A 187 -27.07 -11.69 32.05
CA GLY A 187 -26.78 -12.82 31.18
C GLY A 187 -25.32 -12.92 30.77
N ARG A 188 -24.94 -14.12 30.32
CA ARG A 188 -23.63 -14.43 29.74
C ARG A 188 -23.79 -14.78 28.26
N LYS A 189 -22.95 -14.22 27.39
CA LYS A 189 -22.96 -14.52 25.95
C LYS A 189 -21.54 -14.68 25.43
N GLU A 190 -21.37 -15.64 24.53
CA GLU A 190 -20.09 -15.90 23.87
C GLU A 190 -20.18 -15.52 22.41
N LEU A 191 -19.15 -14.85 21.90
CA LEU A 191 -19.01 -14.44 20.51
C LEU A 191 -17.69 -14.98 19.96
N VAL A 192 -17.77 -15.72 18.86
CA VAL A 192 -16.60 -16.30 18.21
C VAL A 192 -16.17 -15.38 17.07
N VAL A 193 -14.94 -14.89 17.15
CA VAL A 193 -14.36 -13.97 16.17
C VAL A 193 -13.30 -14.69 15.36
N PRO A 194 -13.45 -14.81 14.03
CA PRO A 194 -12.41 -15.37 13.20
C PRO A 194 -11.23 -14.39 13.14
N ILE A 195 -10.04 -14.92 13.40
CA ILE A 195 -8.78 -14.19 13.39
C ILE A 195 -7.82 -14.91 12.46
N THR A 196 -7.38 -14.23 11.42
CA THR A 196 -6.47 -14.81 10.43
C THR A 196 -5.05 -14.33 10.66
N ASN A 197 -4.14 -15.28 10.86
CA ASN A 197 -2.71 -15.03 10.82
C ASN A 197 -2.25 -15.08 9.37
N THR A 198 -1.97 -13.93 8.78
CA THR A 198 -1.46 -13.83 7.39
C THR A 198 0.05 -14.07 7.30
N THR A 199 0.74 -14.11 8.44
CA THR A 199 2.20 -14.22 8.49
C THR A 199 2.67 -15.65 8.24
N SER A 200 3.96 -15.79 7.89
CA SER A 200 4.60 -17.09 7.68
C SER A 200 5.01 -17.80 8.99
N ARG A 201 4.67 -17.23 10.16
CA ARG A 201 5.14 -17.71 11.48
C ARG A 201 4.00 -17.87 12.48
N LEU A 202 4.22 -18.71 13.49
CA LEU A 202 3.29 -18.88 14.60
C LEU A 202 3.15 -17.57 15.39
N ILE A 203 1.90 -17.18 15.66
CA ILE A 203 1.59 -16.04 16.52
C ILE A 203 0.87 -16.55 17.76
N THR A 204 1.35 -16.13 18.93
CA THR A 204 0.72 -16.44 20.22
C THR A 204 0.20 -15.16 20.85
N ILE A 205 -1.10 -15.08 21.10
CA ILE A 205 -1.68 -13.95 21.84
C ILE A 205 -1.54 -14.23 23.34
N THR A 206 -0.66 -13.50 24.02
CA THR A 206 -0.27 -13.80 25.41
C THR A 206 -1.06 -13.04 26.46
N SER A 207 -1.59 -11.87 26.11
CA SER A 207 -2.34 -11.06 27.06
C SER A 207 -3.43 -10.25 26.41
N PHE A 208 -4.50 -10.03 27.17
CA PHE A 208 -5.62 -9.18 26.83
C PHE A 208 -5.81 -8.15 27.94
N ARG A 209 -6.08 -6.91 27.55
CA ARG A 209 -6.58 -5.85 28.41
C ARG A 209 -7.93 -5.41 27.88
N THR A 210 -8.96 -5.61 28.68
CA THR A 210 -10.31 -5.17 28.37
C THR A 210 -10.60 -3.88 29.10
N SER A 211 -11.32 -2.97 28.45
CA SER A 211 -11.87 -1.75 29.10
C SER A 211 -13.01 -2.06 30.06
N CYS A 212 -13.50 -3.30 30.07
CA CYS A 212 -14.57 -3.77 30.94
C CYS A 212 -14.16 -5.06 31.68
N PRO A 213 -14.35 -5.15 33.00
CA PRO A 213 -14.16 -6.42 33.72
C PRO A 213 -15.19 -7.50 33.33
N CYS A 214 -16.31 -7.10 32.72
CA CYS A 214 -17.35 -7.97 32.18
C CYS A 214 -16.91 -8.74 30.92
N LEU A 215 -15.80 -8.36 30.30
CA LEU A 215 -15.29 -8.99 29.08
C LEU A 215 -14.08 -9.85 29.40
N SER A 216 -14.15 -11.13 29.05
CA SER A 216 -13.08 -12.09 29.18
C SER A 216 -12.70 -12.66 27.82
N VAL A 217 -11.39 -12.84 27.60
CA VAL A 217 -10.83 -13.35 26.35
C VAL A 217 -9.72 -14.34 26.68
N TRP A 218 -9.64 -15.43 25.93
CA TRP A 218 -8.66 -16.49 26.15
C TRP A 218 -7.48 -16.41 25.17
N PRO A 219 -6.25 -16.70 25.63
CA PRO A 219 -5.09 -16.89 24.76
C PRO A 219 -5.36 -17.89 23.65
N VAL A 220 -4.85 -17.59 22.46
CA VAL A 220 -4.94 -18.47 21.30
C VAL A 220 -3.62 -18.45 20.54
N GLU A 221 -3.20 -19.63 20.11
CA GLU A 221 -2.09 -19.81 19.18
C GLU A 221 -2.66 -19.92 17.78
N ILE A 222 -2.11 -19.12 16.86
CA ILE A 222 -2.60 -19.02 15.50
C ILE A 222 -1.47 -19.46 14.56
N PRO A 223 -1.53 -20.68 14.00
CA PRO A 223 -0.53 -21.17 13.07
C PRO A 223 -0.35 -20.25 11.84
N PRO A 224 0.81 -20.32 11.16
CA PRO A 224 1.05 -19.56 9.94
C PRO A 224 -0.04 -19.74 8.89
N ARG A 225 -0.49 -18.65 8.26
CA ARG A 225 -1.48 -18.68 7.15
C ARG A 225 -2.79 -19.41 7.48
N THR A 226 -3.19 -19.42 8.74
CA THR A 226 -4.44 -20.05 9.18
C THR A 226 -5.36 -19.07 9.89
N THR A 227 -6.64 -19.44 9.96
CA THR A 227 -7.65 -18.74 10.75
C THR A 227 -7.91 -19.51 12.04
N ALA A 228 -7.80 -18.82 13.17
CA ALA A 228 -8.21 -19.30 14.48
C ALA A 228 -9.46 -18.57 14.97
N SER A 229 -10.16 -19.18 15.93
CA SER A 229 -11.37 -18.62 16.54
C SER A 229 -11.04 -18.01 17.89
N LEU A 230 -11.16 -16.69 18.02
CA LEU A 230 -11.06 -15.98 19.30
C LEU A 230 -12.43 -15.96 19.97
N VAL A 231 -12.53 -16.58 21.13
CA VAL A 231 -13.79 -16.62 21.90
C VAL A 231 -13.81 -15.44 22.88
N LEU A 232 -14.75 -14.53 22.65
CA LEU A 232 -15.05 -13.40 23.53
C LEU A 232 -16.24 -13.76 24.42
N VAL A 233 -16.06 -13.62 25.73
CA VAL A 233 -17.13 -13.88 26.71
C VAL A 233 -17.53 -12.56 27.34
N TYR A 234 -18.81 -12.20 27.23
CA TYR A 234 -19.43 -11.12 27.98
C TYR A 234 -20.23 -11.70 29.16
N ASP A 235 -19.96 -11.20 30.37
CA ASP A 235 -20.67 -11.54 31.60
C ASP A 235 -21.27 -10.26 32.21
N GLY A 236 -22.58 -10.10 32.03
CA GLY A 236 -23.34 -8.94 32.51
C GLY A 236 -23.73 -9.02 33.99
N SER A 237 -23.41 -10.09 34.71
CA SER A 237 -23.89 -10.33 36.10
C SER A 237 -23.50 -9.25 37.10
N ALA A 238 -22.37 -8.56 36.85
CA ALA A 238 -21.83 -7.52 37.74
C ALA A 238 -22.10 -6.08 37.26
N GLN A 239 -22.87 -5.87 36.17
CA GLN A 239 -23.03 -4.53 35.58
C GLN A 239 -24.48 -4.01 35.58
N ASN A 240 -24.65 -2.79 36.08
CA ASN A 240 -25.91 -2.04 36.01
C ASN A 240 -26.14 -1.32 34.67
N ARG A 241 -25.20 -1.41 33.71
CA ARG A 241 -25.24 -0.68 32.43
C ARG A 241 -24.87 -1.61 31.28
N MET A 242 -25.86 -1.98 30.46
CA MET A 242 -25.74 -3.00 29.41
C MET A 242 -25.27 -2.48 28.05
N ALA A 243 -25.39 -1.18 27.78
CA ALA A 243 -25.07 -0.60 26.48
C ALA A 243 -23.80 0.25 26.54
N GLY A 244 -22.85 -0.03 25.64
CA GLY A 244 -21.57 0.68 25.59
C GLY A 244 -20.65 0.23 24.47
N GLY A 245 -19.71 1.10 24.12
CA GLY A 245 -18.55 0.74 23.31
C GLY A 245 -17.41 0.30 24.22
N TYR A 246 -16.86 -0.89 23.98
CA TYR A 246 -15.76 -1.46 24.74
C TYR A 246 -14.57 -1.68 23.82
N ARG A 247 -13.37 -1.42 24.32
CA ARG A 247 -12.11 -1.73 23.65
C ARG A 247 -11.42 -2.92 24.29
N ILE A 248 -10.93 -3.82 23.46
CA ILE A 248 -10.01 -4.91 23.83
C ILE A 248 -8.66 -4.62 23.19
N THR A 249 -7.63 -4.55 24.02
CA THR A 249 -6.24 -4.45 23.56
C THR A 249 -5.57 -5.79 23.80
N PHE A 250 -4.89 -6.35 22.81
CA PHE A 250 -4.19 -7.62 22.94
C PHE A 250 -2.72 -7.47 22.59
N ALA A 251 -1.86 -8.19 23.31
CA ALA A 251 -0.44 -8.31 22.96
C ALA A 251 -0.18 -9.71 22.39
N ALA A 252 0.43 -9.73 21.21
CA ALA A 252 0.77 -10.96 20.52
C ALA A 252 2.28 -11.04 20.33
N ILE A 253 2.86 -12.19 20.65
CA ILE A 253 4.30 -12.46 20.51
C ILE A 253 4.54 -13.47 19.40
N ARG A 254 5.73 -13.38 18.82
CA ARG A 254 6.26 -14.38 17.88
C ARG A 254 7.13 -15.38 18.65
N SER A 255 6.93 -16.68 18.40
CA SER A 255 7.64 -17.77 19.07
C SER A 255 9.17 -17.70 19.02
N GLU A 256 9.74 -17.00 18.02
CA GLU A 256 11.20 -16.98 17.80
C GLU A 256 11.86 -15.63 18.06
N SER A 257 11.15 -14.51 17.90
CA SER A 257 11.78 -13.17 17.94
C SER A 257 11.42 -12.35 19.18
N GLY A 258 10.49 -12.82 20.02
CA GLY A 258 10.04 -12.10 21.22
C GLY A 258 9.38 -10.74 20.95
N VAL A 259 9.23 -10.35 19.69
CA VAL A 259 8.64 -9.06 19.30
C VAL A 259 7.14 -9.12 19.57
N ALA A 260 6.70 -8.29 20.51
CA ALA A 260 5.29 -8.10 20.86
C ALA A 260 4.68 -7.00 19.98
N PHE A 261 3.54 -7.27 19.34
CA PHE A 261 2.69 -6.20 18.81
C PHE A 261 1.42 -6.06 19.61
N ILE A 262 0.91 -4.83 19.62
CA ILE A 262 -0.31 -4.45 20.32
C ILE A 262 -1.39 -4.21 19.26
N GLY A 263 -2.45 -5.01 19.32
CA GLY A 263 -3.65 -4.80 18.51
C GLY A 263 -4.81 -4.29 19.37
N HIS A 264 -5.79 -3.65 18.72
CA HIS A 264 -7.02 -3.20 19.38
C HIS A 264 -8.24 -3.65 18.58
N VAL A 265 -9.30 -4.02 19.30
CA VAL A 265 -10.61 -4.35 18.74
C VAL A 265 -11.65 -3.52 19.49
N ASP A 266 -12.49 -2.80 18.75
CA ASP A 266 -13.61 -2.06 19.31
C ASP A 266 -14.89 -2.89 19.16
N ILE A 267 -15.59 -3.08 20.27
CA ILE A 267 -16.80 -3.88 20.43
C ILE A 267 -17.94 -2.94 20.79
N LYS A 268 -19.12 -3.18 20.24
CA LYS A 268 -20.33 -2.48 20.64
C LYS A 268 -21.31 -3.49 21.22
N VAL A 269 -21.81 -3.23 22.43
CA VAL A 269 -22.90 -4.01 23.03
C VAL A 269 -24.14 -3.14 23.03
N ILE A 270 -25.22 -3.67 22.47
CA ILE A 270 -26.53 -3.04 22.46
C ILE A 270 -27.39 -3.78 23.49
N ALA A 271 -27.92 -3.04 24.46
CA ALA A 271 -28.87 -3.61 25.42
C ALA A 271 -30.21 -3.85 24.73
N ASP A 272 -30.79 -5.03 24.92
CA ASP A 272 -32.20 -5.25 24.59
C ASP A 272 -33.05 -4.71 25.72
N GLN A 273 -34.01 -3.85 25.41
CA GLN A 273 -34.97 -3.35 26.39
C GLN A 273 -36.33 -4.04 26.28
N ASP A 274 -36.43 -5.21 25.65
CA ASP A 274 -37.73 -5.86 25.51
C ASP A 274 -37.86 -7.11 26.38
N ASN A 275 -38.28 -6.88 27.63
CA ASN A 275 -39.18 -7.78 28.36
C ASN A 275 -39.82 -7.03 29.54
N GLU A 276 -40.63 -6.01 29.24
CA GLU A 276 -41.79 -5.75 30.09
C GLU A 276 -42.66 -7.01 30.05
N SER A 277 -42.63 -7.77 31.15
CA SER A 277 -43.56 -8.88 31.39
C SER A 277 -44.95 -8.29 31.66
N PRO A 278 -46.05 -8.96 31.24
CA PRO A 278 -47.40 -8.40 31.17
C PRO A 278 -48.00 -7.94 32.51
#